data_AF-A0A1L9TT53-F1
#
_entry.id   AF-A0A1L9TT53-F1
#
_cell.length_a   1.000
_cell.length_b   1.000
_cell.length_c   1.000
_cell.angle_alpha   90.00
_cell.angle_beta   90.00
_cell.angle_gamma   90.00
#
_symmetry.space_group_name_H-M   'P 1'
#
loop_
_entity.id
_entity.type
_entity.pdbx_description
1 polymer ?
#
loop_
_entity_poly.entity_id
_entity_poly.type
_entity_poly.pdbx_seq_one_letter_code
_entity_poly.pdbx_strand_id
1 'polypeptide(L)'
;MLGSSISGITVGFDSSAVRGSDLPEYHSLNGPNQWPPESCVPGFRQAVEAYLRETQALADTFAILIAEALDMEPTVLTKLLEKTGYSLLRIAAYPRPEASGEPEAGSQEVGPHKDGGFLTFPLQGTGNSSLEV
;
A
#
# COMPACT_ATOMS: atom_id res chain seq x y z
N MET A 1 4.47 20.54 22.30
CA MET A 1 4.26 19.09 22.31
C MET A 1 4.21 18.63 20.86
N LEU A 2 5.22 17.90 20.39
CA LEU A 2 5.17 17.26 19.08
C LEU A 2 4.32 16.01 19.25
N GLY A 3 3.11 16.00 18.70
CA GLY A 3 2.27 14.81 18.69
C GLY A 3 2.98 13.68 17.93
N SER A 4 2.94 12.47 18.48
CA SER A 4 3.45 11.27 17.83
C SER A 4 2.55 10.92 16.64
N SER A 5 2.85 11.47 15.47
CA SER A 5 2.11 11.20 14.23
C SER A 5 2.54 9.87 13.62
N ILE A 6 1.59 9.16 12.98
CA ILE A 6 1.91 8.03 12.08
C ILE A 6 2.98 8.52 11.10
N SER A 7 4.03 7.72 10.95
CA SER A 7 5.03 7.89 9.90
C SER A 7 4.91 6.75 8.91
N GLY A 8 5.25 6.99 7.66
CA GLY A 8 5.18 5.94 6.66
C GLY A 8 5.68 6.38 5.30
N ILE A 9 5.86 5.38 4.45
CA ILE A 9 6.20 5.55 3.05
C ILE A 9 5.18 4.79 2.21
N THR A 10 4.76 5.40 1.10
CA THR A 10 3.98 4.75 0.07
C THR A 10 4.82 4.65 -1.18
N VAL A 11 4.90 3.45 -1.76
CA VAL A 11 5.63 3.17 -2.99
C VAL A 11 4.80 2.29 -3.91
N GLY A 12 4.99 2.44 -5.22
CA GLY A 12 4.49 1.51 -6.24
C GLY A 12 5.63 0.78 -6.93
N PHE A 13 5.33 0.16 -8.07
CA PHE A 13 6.38 -0.29 -8.99
C PHE A 13 7.13 0.93 -9.55
N ASP A 14 8.45 0.92 -9.45
CA ASP A 14 9.28 2.05 -9.86
C ASP A 14 9.17 2.27 -11.37
N SER A 15 8.92 3.51 -11.78
CA SER A 15 8.75 3.87 -13.18
C SER A 15 9.38 5.22 -13.49
N SER A 16 9.69 5.46 -14.76
CA SER A 16 10.14 6.79 -15.17
C SER A 16 8.98 7.78 -15.08
N ALA A 17 9.25 9.00 -14.62
CA ALA A 17 8.23 10.04 -14.56
C ALA A 17 7.68 10.31 -15.96
N VAL A 18 6.37 10.22 -16.12
CA VAL A 18 5.68 10.61 -17.35
C VAL A 18 5.35 12.11 -17.23
N ARG A 19 6.12 12.97 -17.91
CA ARG A 19 5.94 14.43 -17.87
C ARG A 19 5.63 14.98 -19.26
N GLY A 20 4.59 15.82 -19.34
CA GLY A 20 4.25 16.63 -20.50
C GLY A 20 3.19 17.65 -20.10
N SER A 21 3.29 18.91 -20.56
CA SER A 21 2.32 19.98 -20.25
C SER A 21 0.91 19.68 -20.73
N ASP A 22 0.79 18.74 -21.68
CA ASP A 22 -0.45 18.41 -22.38
C ASP A 22 -1.06 17.08 -21.90
N LEU A 23 -0.45 16.42 -20.91
CA LEU A 23 -0.96 15.18 -20.33
C LEU A 23 -1.88 15.46 -19.14
N PRO A 24 -2.93 14.64 -18.93
CA PRO A 24 -3.76 14.73 -17.74
C PRO A 24 -2.94 14.61 -16.44
N GLU A 25 -3.33 15.37 -15.40
CA GLU A 25 -2.61 15.44 -14.11
C GLU A 25 -2.40 14.06 -13.46
N TYR A 26 -3.33 13.12 -13.64
CA TYR A 26 -3.23 11.78 -13.05
C TYR A 26 -1.99 10.99 -13.54
N HIS A 27 -1.38 11.35 -14.67
CA HIS A 27 -0.12 10.74 -15.10
C HIS A 27 1.03 11.06 -14.15
N SER A 28 0.95 12.15 -13.39
CA SER A 28 1.94 12.51 -12.37
C SER A 28 1.86 11.64 -11.10
N LEU A 29 0.82 10.81 -10.97
CA LEU A 29 0.73 9.79 -9.93
C LEU A 29 1.74 8.64 -10.17
N ASN A 30 2.29 8.57 -11.38
CA ASN A 30 3.32 7.61 -11.76
C ASN A 30 4.67 8.28 -11.93
N GLY A 31 5.67 7.63 -11.37
CA GLY A 31 7.04 8.05 -11.53
C GLY A 31 7.95 7.36 -10.52
N PRO A 32 9.16 7.91 -10.34
CA PRO A 32 10.13 7.31 -9.46
C PRO A 32 9.65 7.44 -8.01
N ASN A 33 9.73 6.34 -7.27
CA ASN A 33 9.48 6.33 -5.85
C ASN A 33 10.53 7.18 -5.10
N GLN A 34 10.12 7.74 -3.97
CA GLN A 34 11.02 8.49 -3.08
C GLN A 34 11.72 7.54 -2.11
N TRP A 35 12.81 6.92 -2.57
CA TRP A 35 13.59 5.99 -1.74
C TRP A 35 14.46 6.73 -0.71
N PRO A 36 14.59 6.22 0.53
CA PRO A 36 15.63 6.69 1.44
C PRO A 36 17.02 6.40 0.85
N PRO A 37 18.04 7.17 1.22
CA PRO A 37 19.41 6.86 0.82
C PRO A 37 19.82 5.48 1.31
N GLU A 38 20.51 4.71 0.46
CA GLU A 38 20.99 3.36 0.77
C GLU A 38 21.89 3.33 2.03
N SER A 39 22.62 4.41 2.29
CA SER A 39 23.46 4.56 3.48
C SER A 39 22.66 4.69 4.79
N CYS A 40 21.40 5.12 4.73
CA CYS A 40 20.55 5.26 5.91
C CYS A 40 19.86 3.95 6.27
N VAL A 41 19.41 3.19 5.27
CA VAL A 41 18.70 1.91 5.46
C VAL A 41 19.13 0.90 4.39
N PRO A 42 20.31 0.26 4.56
CA PRO A 42 20.84 -0.67 3.56
C PRO A 42 19.88 -1.83 3.25
N GLY A 43 19.70 -2.14 1.97
CA GLY A 43 18.83 -3.22 1.48
C GLY A 43 17.34 -2.91 1.48
N PHE A 44 16.92 -1.73 1.95
CA PHE A 44 15.49 -1.38 2.08
C PHE A 44 14.76 -1.43 0.74
N ARG A 45 15.29 -0.72 -0.27
CA ARG A 45 14.68 -0.69 -1.61
C ARG A 45 14.54 -2.09 -2.19
N GLN A 46 15.61 -2.88 -2.12
CA GLN A 46 15.63 -4.25 -2.65
C GLN A 46 14.56 -5.13 -1.98
N ALA A 47 14.45 -5.06 -0.65
CA ALA A 47 13.47 -5.83 0.11
C ALA A 47 12.03 -5.42 -0.24
N VAL A 48 11.77 -4.11 -0.35
CA VAL A 48 10.44 -3.57 -0.69
C VAL A 48 10.03 -3.92 -2.12
N GLU A 49 10.94 -3.78 -3.08
CA GLU A 49 10.68 -4.18 -4.47
C GLU A 49 10.42 -5.69 -4.59
N ALA A 50 11.14 -6.52 -3.82
CA ALA A 50 10.86 -7.95 -3.76
C ALA A 50 9.47 -8.23 -3.18
N TYR A 51 9.12 -7.60 -2.05
CA TYR A 51 7.81 -7.76 -1.42
C TYR A 51 6.66 -7.35 -2.35
N LEU A 52 6.81 -6.23 -3.08
CA LEU A 52 5.86 -5.78 -4.10
C LEU A 52 5.64 -6.83 -5.19
N ARG A 53 6.71 -7.43 -5.73
CA ARG A 53 6.61 -8.48 -6.76
C ARG A 53 5.88 -9.73 -6.25
N GLU A 54 6.26 -10.22 -5.08
CA GLU A 54 5.63 -11.42 -4.50
C GLU A 54 4.15 -11.16 -4.16
N THR A 55 3.82 -9.98 -3.64
CA THR A 55 2.44 -9.60 -3.32
C THR A 55 1.60 -9.38 -4.58
N GLN A 56 2.19 -8.87 -5.66
CA GLN A 56 1.50 -8.77 -6.96
C GLN A 56 1.15 -10.14 -7.51
N ALA A 57 2.08 -11.10 -7.48
CA ALA A 57 1.80 -12.47 -7.93
C ALA A 57 0.67 -13.12 -7.10
N LEU A 58 0.63 -12.84 -5.79
CA LEU A 58 -0.48 -13.23 -4.93
C LEU A 58 -1.80 -12.55 -5.35
N ALA A 59 -1.78 -11.25 -5.62
CA ALA A 59 -2.93 -10.49 -6.07
C ALA A 59 -3.51 -11.04 -7.39
N ASP A 60 -2.65 -11.36 -8.36
CA ASP A 60 -3.05 -11.94 -9.65
C ASP A 60 -3.72 -13.32 -9.46
N THR A 61 -3.17 -14.13 -8.54
CA THR A 61 -3.77 -15.43 -8.17
C THR A 61 -5.16 -15.23 -7.56
N PHE A 62 -5.32 -14.28 -6.64
CA PHE A 62 -6.62 -13.97 -6.03
C PHE A 62 -7.63 -13.41 -7.04
N ALA A 63 -7.19 -12.57 -7.97
CA ALA A 63 -8.05 -12.06 -9.03
C ALA A 63 -8.62 -13.19 -9.91
N ILE A 64 -7.81 -14.22 -10.21
CA ILE A 64 -8.30 -15.41 -10.91
C ILE A 64 -9.33 -16.17 -10.07
N LEU A 65 -9.02 -16.43 -8.80
CA LEU A 65 -9.93 -17.17 -7.91
C LEU A 65 -11.27 -16.43 -7.71
N ILE A 66 -11.24 -15.10 -7.64
CA ILE A 66 -12.46 -14.28 -7.53
C ILE A 66 -13.28 -14.37 -8.82
N ALA A 67 -12.64 -14.33 -10.00
CA ALA A 67 -13.34 -14.49 -11.27
C ALA A 67 -14.05 -15.85 -11.35
N GLU A 68 -13.34 -16.92 -10.96
CA GLU A 68 -13.91 -18.28 -10.91
C GLU A 68 -15.07 -18.38 -9.91
N ALA A 69 -14.93 -17.81 -8.71
CA ALA A 69 -15.98 -17.80 -7.69
C ALA A 69 -17.24 -17.02 -8.11
N LEU A 70 -17.12 -16.15 -9.12
CA LEU A 70 -18.21 -15.38 -9.72
C LEU A 70 -18.71 -16.01 -11.04
N ASP A 71 -18.31 -17.24 -11.37
CA ASP A 71 -18.63 -17.95 -12.62
C ASP A 71 -18.23 -17.17 -13.90
N MET A 72 -17.13 -16.42 -13.82
CA MET A 72 -16.56 -15.65 -14.94
C MET A 72 -15.39 -16.38 -15.62
N GLU A 73 -14.93 -15.84 -16.75
CA GLU A 73 -13.67 -16.29 -17.37
C GLU A 73 -12.50 -16.03 -16.40
N PRO A 74 -11.66 -17.03 -16.06
CA PRO A 74 -10.67 -16.93 -14.98
C PRO A 74 -9.72 -15.73 -15.09
N THR A 75 -9.32 -15.35 -16.30
CA THR A 75 -8.36 -14.26 -16.54
C THR A 75 -9.01 -12.91 -16.84
N VAL A 76 -10.34 -12.79 -16.72
CA VAL A 76 -11.04 -11.54 -17.06
C VAL A 76 -10.60 -10.38 -16.17
N LEU A 77 -10.41 -10.64 -14.88
CA LEU A 77 -10.03 -9.62 -13.90
C LEU A 77 -8.55 -9.25 -14.01
N THR A 78 -7.64 -10.22 -14.19
CA THR A 78 -6.21 -9.91 -14.39
C THR A 78 -6.00 -9.07 -15.64
N LYS A 79 -6.64 -9.42 -16.77
CA LYS A 79 -6.59 -8.60 -18.01
C LYS A 79 -7.17 -7.20 -17.84
N LEU A 80 -8.19 -7.04 -17.00
CA LEU A 80 -8.78 -5.73 -16.69
C LEU A 80 -7.80 -4.89 -15.86
N LEU A 81 -7.21 -5.49 -14.83
CA LEU A 81 -6.32 -4.84 -13.88
C LEU A 81 -4.94 -4.52 -14.49
N GLU A 82 -4.42 -5.33 -15.43
CA GLU A 82 -3.18 -5.02 -16.16
C GLU A 82 -3.25 -3.68 -16.92
N LYS A 83 -4.43 -3.34 -17.47
CA LYS A 83 -4.63 -2.11 -18.25
C LYS A 83 -4.68 -0.85 -17.39
N THR A 84 -4.98 -1.00 -16.11
CA THR A 84 -5.21 0.09 -15.16
C THR A 84 -4.20 0.09 -14.00
N GLY A 85 -3.31 -0.91 -13.96
CA GLY A 85 -2.73 -1.44 -12.73
C GLY A 85 -1.81 -0.49 -12.00
N TYR A 86 -2.32 0.06 -10.90
CA TYR A 86 -1.55 0.76 -9.88
C TYR A 86 -1.56 -0.04 -8.58
N SER A 87 -0.53 -0.86 -8.38
CA SER A 87 -0.30 -1.53 -7.09
C SER A 87 0.60 -0.67 -6.22
N LEU A 88 0.11 -0.39 -5.01
CA LEU A 88 0.79 0.43 -4.02
C LEU A 88 1.03 -0.38 -2.75
N LEU A 89 2.21 -0.20 -2.16
CA LEU A 89 2.54 -0.64 -0.82
C LEU A 89 2.62 0.57 0.09
N ARG A 90 1.86 0.55 1.19
CA ARG A 90 1.98 1.51 2.29
C ARG A 90 2.65 0.82 3.48
N ILE A 91 3.81 1.31 3.87
CA ILE A 91 4.51 0.88 5.09
C ILE A 91 4.27 1.98 6.12
N ALA A 92 3.56 1.66 7.21
CA ALA A 92 3.23 2.61 8.26
C ALA A 92 3.78 2.14 9.61
N ALA A 93 4.42 3.06 10.34
CA ALA A 93 4.86 2.87 11.70
C ALA A 93 3.96 3.68 12.64
N TYR A 94 3.24 2.94 13.48
CA TYR A 94 2.36 3.46 14.52
C TYR A 94 3.20 3.64 15.80
N PRO A 95 3.35 4.86 16.31
CA PRO A 95 4.10 5.09 17.53
C PRO A 95 3.39 4.44 18.72
N ARG A 96 4.17 4.07 19.75
CA ARG A 96 3.57 3.59 21.00
C ARG A 96 2.84 4.77 21.67
N PRO A 97 1.59 4.60 22.14
CA PRO A 97 0.93 5.60 22.95
C PRO A 97 1.77 5.94 24.18
N GLU A 98 1.86 7.23 24.51
CA GLU A 98 2.49 7.71 25.74
C GLU A 98 1.84 7.04 26.96
N ALA A 99 2.64 6.55 27.91
CA ALA A 99 2.14 5.82 29.09
C ALA A 99 1.37 6.70 30.10
N SER A 100 1.26 8.01 29.83
CA SER A 100 0.70 9.00 30.76
C SER A 100 -0.64 9.53 30.28
N GLY A 101 -1.68 8.73 30.48
CA GLY A 101 -3.07 9.11 30.25
C GLY A 101 -3.90 7.90 29.82
N GLU A 102 -5.15 7.83 30.28
CA GLU A 102 -6.11 6.97 29.59
C GLU A 102 -6.22 7.46 28.14
N PRO A 103 -6.22 6.56 27.14
CA PRO A 103 -6.47 6.97 25.76
C PRO A 103 -7.77 7.77 25.73
N GLU A 104 -7.73 8.99 25.18
CA GLU A 104 -8.96 9.78 25.06
C GLU A 104 -10.00 8.94 24.30
N ALA A 105 -11.23 8.90 24.82
CA ALA A 105 -12.31 8.18 24.17
C ALA A 105 -12.47 8.68 22.73
N GLY A 106 -12.21 7.81 21.75
CA GLY A 106 -12.18 8.17 20.32
C GLY A 106 -10.78 8.41 19.74
N SER A 107 -9.69 8.10 20.45
CA SER A 107 -8.34 8.15 19.90
C SER A 107 -8.11 7.03 18.86
N GLN A 108 -8.54 7.26 17.63
CA GLN A 108 -8.23 6.43 16.47
C GLN A 108 -7.23 7.17 15.58
N GLU A 109 -6.14 6.51 15.22
CA GLU A 109 -5.19 7.11 14.28
C GLU A 109 -5.70 6.99 12.83
N VAL A 110 -6.37 5.88 12.52
CA VAL A 110 -7.07 5.66 11.25
C VAL A 110 -8.51 5.32 11.57
N GLY A 111 -9.44 6.20 11.21
CA GLY A 111 -10.87 6.01 11.45
C GLY A 111 -11.52 5.03 10.46
N PRO A 112 -12.82 4.74 10.63
CA PRO A 112 -13.58 3.87 9.74
C PRO A 112 -13.54 4.36 8.29
N HIS A 113 -13.17 3.49 7.36
CA HIS A 113 -13.08 3.81 5.94
C HIS A 113 -13.32 2.57 5.07
N LYS A 114 -13.38 2.79 3.75
CA LYS A 114 -13.29 1.74 2.73
C LYS A 114 -12.01 1.95 1.95
N ASP A 115 -11.36 0.86 1.58
CA ASP A 115 -10.21 0.90 0.70
C ASP A 115 -10.62 1.35 -0.71
N GLY A 116 -9.75 2.11 -1.36
CA GLY A 116 -9.97 2.59 -2.74
C GLY A 116 -9.53 1.60 -3.83
N GLY A 117 -8.85 0.51 -3.45
CA GLY A 117 -8.32 -0.50 -4.36
C GLY A 117 -9.26 -1.68 -4.60
N PHE A 118 -8.88 -2.57 -5.53
CA PHE A 118 -9.61 -3.81 -5.78
C PHE A 118 -9.35 -4.87 -4.70
N LEU A 119 -8.08 -5.07 -4.33
CA LEU A 119 -7.64 -5.98 -3.27
C LEU A 119 -6.67 -5.27 -2.33
N THR A 120 -6.81 -5.51 -1.04
CA THR A 120 -5.88 -5.06 0.00
C THR A 120 -5.37 -6.25 0.79
N PHE A 121 -4.05 -6.36 0.93
CA PHE A 121 -3.38 -7.39 1.72
C PHE A 121 -2.74 -6.75 2.98
N PRO A 122 -3.47 -6.63 4.10
CA PRO A 122 -2.91 -6.06 5.32
C PRO A 122 -1.97 -7.04 6.02
N LEU A 123 -0.77 -6.55 6.39
CA LEU A 123 0.18 -7.28 7.24
C LEU A 123 0.44 -6.45 8.51
N GLN A 124 0.07 -6.98 9.68
CA GLN A 124 0.44 -6.41 10.97
C GLN A 124 1.80 -6.97 11.40
N GLY A 125 2.85 -6.13 11.31
CA GLY A 125 4.23 -6.54 11.60
C GLY A 125 4.55 -6.75 13.08
N THR A 126 3.61 -6.45 13.98
CA THR A 126 3.73 -6.59 15.43
C THR A 126 2.56 -7.40 15.97
N GLY A 127 2.70 -8.01 17.14
CA GLY A 127 1.65 -8.82 17.77
C GLY A 127 0.44 -8.03 18.32
N ASN A 128 0.24 -6.78 17.87
CA ASN A 128 -0.92 -5.98 18.25
C ASN A 128 -2.11 -6.31 17.33
N SER A 129 -3.31 -6.35 17.90
CA SER A 129 -4.55 -6.51 17.15
C SER A 129 -5.32 -5.19 17.22
N SER A 130 -5.05 -4.32 16.24
CA SER A 130 -5.69 -3.00 16.13
C SER A 130 -6.69 -2.88 14.97
N LEU A 131 -6.77 -3.88 14.10
CA LEU A 131 -7.69 -3.86 12.97
C LEU A 131 -9.08 -4.31 13.44
N GLU A 132 -10.08 -3.52 13.10
CA GLU A 132 -11.51 -3.79 13.34
C GLU A 132 -12.25 -3.77 11.99
N VAL A 133 -13.19 -4.71 11.80
CA VAL A 133 -13.99 -4.87 10.55
C VAL A 133 -15.47 -4.91 10.88
#